data_AF-A0A366ZFJ2-F1
#
_entry.id   AF-A0A366ZFJ2-F1
#
_cell.length_a   1.000
_cell.length_b   1.000
_cell.length_c   1.000
_cell.angle_alpha   90.00
_cell.angle_beta   90.00
_cell.angle_gamma   90.00
#
_symmetry.space_group_name_H-M   'P 1'
#
loop_
_entity.id
_entity.type
_entity.pdbx_description
1 polymer ?
#
loop_
_entity_poly.entity_id
_entity_poly.type
_entity_poly.pdbx_seq_one_letter_code
_entity_poly.pdbx_strand_id
1 'polypeptide(L)'
;MTTSGSARTSDEQERQAILLAMDRLLNGQTTRKLTVKDLAEEAGVKRHCLTQKHTDLKDLFYRRVAESGEQEEPAYVLRLRERIGALEQRLRQRTEDVARLEALNDQYVENLAVAVAAFDKAERNWATAAQRAEVLEERLAAAQDRIDELESGPRRLAGVSAPLRVAGRPVIVD
;
A
#
# COMPACT_ATOMS: atom_id res chain seq x y z
N MET A 1 42.54 -21.23 59.83
CA MET A 1 41.91 -20.81 58.56
C MET A 1 40.43 -20.54 58.83
N THR A 2 40.06 -19.31 59.21
CA THR A 2 38.68 -18.93 59.58
C THR A 2 38.43 -17.46 59.25
N THR A 3 38.24 -17.14 57.97
CA THR A 3 37.91 -15.76 57.52
C THR A 3 36.57 -15.67 56.77
N SER A 4 35.85 -16.79 56.60
CA SER A 4 34.63 -16.85 55.78
C SER A 4 33.31 -16.57 56.55
N GLY A 5 33.37 -16.44 57.89
CA GLY A 5 32.20 -16.11 58.72
C GLY A 5 31.87 -14.63 58.79
N SER A 6 32.89 -13.76 58.90
CA SER A 6 32.73 -12.30 59.08
C SER A 6 32.18 -11.59 57.83
N ALA A 7 32.54 -12.06 56.63
CA ALA A 7 32.09 -11.46 55.38
C ALA A 7 30.60 -11.70 55.10
N ARG A 8 30.07 -12.90 55.42
CA ARG A 8 28.64 -13.21 55.26
C ARG A 8 27.76 -12.42 56.21
N THR A 9 28.21 -12.21 57.45
CA THR A 9 27.48 -11.41 58.43
C THR A 9 27.46 -9.93 58.06
N SER A 10 28.54 -9.42 57.46
CA SER A 10 28.59 -8.04 56.94
C SER A 10 27.65 -7.84 55.76
N ASP A 11 27.58 -8.81 54.85
CA ASP A 11 26.69 -8.74 53.69
C ASP A 11 25.20 -8.73 54.06
N GLU A 12 24.82 -9.55 55.04
CA GLU A 12 23.45 -9.58 55.58
C GLU A 12 23.09 -8.28 56.31
N GLN A 13 24.05 -7.70 57.06
CA GLN A 13 23.87 -6.40 57.71
C GLN A 13 23.68 -5.27 56.69
N GLU A 14 24.45 -5.27 55.59
CA GLU A 14 24.28 -4.33 54.49
C GLU A 14 22.89 -4.45 53.84
N ARG A 15 22.43 -5.68 53.57
CA ARG A 15 21.08 -5.91 53.02
C ARG A 15 20.00 -5.37 53.94
N GLN A 16 20.09 -5.67 55.23
CA GLN A 16 19.10 -5.24 56.20
C GLN A 16 19.06 -3.71 56.34
N ALA A 17 20.21 -3.05 56.30
CA ALA A 17 20.29 -1.59 56.31
C ALA A 17 19.62 -0.98 55.07
N ILE A 18 19.84 -1.56 53.88
CA ILE A 18 19.22 -1.10 52.63
C ILE A 18 17.70 -1.27 52.65
N LEU A 19 17.19 -2.40 53.16
CA LEU A 19 15.74 -2.64 53.25
C LEU A 19 15.06 -1.67 54.21
N LEU A 20 15.64 -1.42 55.39
CA LEU A 20 15.11 -0.45 56.34
C LEU A 20 15.14 0.98 55.78
N ALA A 21 16.20 1.35 55.07
CA ALA A 21 16.30 2.65 54.40
C ALA A 21 15.26 2.80 53.28
N MET A 22 15.00 1.73 52.53
CA MET A 22 13.97 1.70 51.49
C MET A 22 12.58 1.95 52.08
N ASP A 23 12.23 1.26 53.17
CA ASP A 23 10.95 1.45 53.83
C ASP A 23 10.83 2.88 54.41
N ARG A 24 11.91 3.46 54.94
CA ARG A 24 11.91 4.85 55.42
C ARG A 24 11.74 5.87 54.29
N LEU A 25 12.43 5.68 53.16
CA LEU A 25 12.33 6.59 52.01
C LEU A 25 10.95 6.55 51.36
N LEU A 26 10.35 5.36 51.25
CA LEU A 26 9.02 5.18 50.66
C LEU A 26 7.88 5.60 51.58
N ASN A 27 8.06 5.53 52.90
CA ASN A 27 7.10 6.08 53.87
C ASN A 27 7.30 7.58 54.13
N GLY A 28 8.47 8.11 53.77
CA GLY A 28 8.79 9.52 53.89
C GLY A 28 8.07 10.31 52.80
N GLN A 29 7.33 11.34 53.19
CA GLN A 29 6.73 12.29 52.24
C GLN A 29 7.85 13.14 51.62
N THR A 30 8.46 12.66 50.54
CA THR A 30 9.44 13.44 49.79
C THR A 30 8.81 13.94 48.50
N THR A 31 8.85 15.24 48.26
CA THR A 31 8.37 15.88 47.02
C THR A 31 9.34 15.71 45.85
N ARG A 32 10.46 15.00 46.05
CA ARG A 32 11.53 14.84 45.06
C ARG A 32 11.61 13.39 44.58
N LYS A 33 12.03 13.23 43.32
CA LYS A 33 12.23 11.91 42.71
C LYS A 33 13.26 11.10 43.49
N LEU A 34 12.83 10.04 44.16
CA LEU A 34 13.71 9.10 44.85
C LEU A 34 14.64 8.38 43.86
N THR A 35 15.95 8.44 44.11
CA THR A 35 16.96 7.78 43.28
C THR A 35 17.76 6.74 44.09
N VAL A 36 18.48 5.86 43.39
CA VAL A 36 19.41 4.89 44.01
C VAL A 36 20.53 5.59 44.80
N LYS A 37 20.84 6.85 44.47
CA LYS A 37 21.78 7.65 45.25
C LYS A 37 21.19 8.00 46.62
N ASP A 38 19.92 8.42 46.68
CA ASP A 38 19.23 8.73 47.92
C ASP A 38 19.12 7.47 48.81
N LEU A 39 18.85 6.30 48.21
CA LEU A 39 18.85 5.02 48.93
C LEU A 39 20.22 4.66 49.51
N ALA A 40 21.29 4.88 48.75
CA ALA A 40 22.65 4.61 49.22
C ALA A 40 23.03 5.52 50.40
N GLU A 41 22.69 6.81 50.30
CA GLU A 41 22.92 7.80 51.35
C GLU A 41 22.12 7.47 52.62
N GLU A 42 20.83 7.13 52.49
CA GLU A 42 19.97 6.78 53.63
C GLU A 42 20.41 5.47 54.31
N ALA A 43 20.82 4.46 53.53
CA ALA A 43 21.31 3.19 54.07
C ALA A 43 22.75 3.28 54.62
N GLY A 44 23.43 4.41 54.43
CA GLY A 44 24.83 4.59 54.83
C GLY A 44 25.82 3.71 54.04
N VAL A 45 25.45 3.27 52.83
CA VAL A 45 26.27 2.40 51.97
C VAL A 45 26.80 3.14 50.75
N LYS A 46 27.89 2.65 50.16
CA LYS A 46 28.38 3.20 48.88
C LYS A 46 27.43 2.81 47.75
N ARG A 47 27.19 3.71 46.79
CA ARG A 47 26.38 3.45 45.58
C ARG A 47 26.79 2.16 44.86
N HIS A 48 28.09 1.87 44.85
CA HIS A 48 28.63 0.68 44.21
C HIS A 48 28.03 -0.63 44.76
N CYS A 49 27.70 -0.67 46.06
CA CYS A 49 27.05 -1.82 46.69
C CYS A 49 25.70 -2.13 46.02
N LEU A 50 24.89 -1.10 45.70
CA LEU A 50 23.61 -1.26 45.01
C LEU A 50 23.75 -1.54 43.50
N THR A 51 24.87 -1.19 42.88
CA THR A 51 25.08 -1.39 41.43
C THR A 51 25.83 -2.68 41.08
N GLN A 52 26.57 -3.28 42.02
CA GLN A 52 27.39 -4.47 41.76
C GLN A 52 27.17 -5.65 42.71
N LYS A 53 26.78 -5.41 43.97
CA LYS A 53 26.66 -6.46 44.98
C LYS A 53 25.20 -6.84 45.26
N HIS A 54 24.36 -5.82 45.45
CA HIS A 54 22.95 -5.89 45.80
C HIS A 54 22.07 -5.30 44.70
N THR A 55 22.28 -5.75 43.46
CA THR A 55 21.54 -5.28 42.27
C THR A 55 20.06 -5.62 42.32
N ASP A 56 19.70 -6.71 42.98
CA ASP A 56 18.33 -7.12 43.26
C ASP A 56 17.61 -6.11 44.16
N LEU A 57 18.28 -5.57 45.18
CA LEU A 57 17.71 -4.53 46.05
C LEU A 57 17.51 -3.21 45.30
N LYS A 58 18.38 -2.89 44.35
CA LYS A 58 18.20 -1.75 43.44
C LYS A 58 16.95 -1.94 42.56
N ASP A 59 16.75 -3.13 42.02
CA ASP A 59 15.58 -3.43 41.18
C ASP A 59 14.27 -3.46 42.00
N LEU A 60 14.32 -3.98 43.23
CA LEU A 60 13.22 -3.93 44.19
C LEU A 60 12.83 -2.49 44.53
N PHE A 61 13.82 -1.63 44.76
CA PHE A 61 13.59 -0.21 45.02
C PHE A 61 12.83 0.46 43.87
N TYR A 62 13.31 0.29 42.63
CA TYR A 62 12.64 0.89 41.47
C TYR A 62 11.21 0.36 41.28
N ARG A 63 10.97 -0.92 41.57
CA ARG A 63 9.63 -1.49 41.51
C ARG A 63 8.70 -0.86 42.55
N ARG A 64 9.13 -0.78 43.81
CA ARG A 64 8.32 -0.19 44.88
C ARG A 64 8.06 1.30 44.68
N VAL A 65 9.04 2.04 44.14
CA VAL A 65 8.87 3.46 43.78
C VAL A 65 7.88 3.65 42.63
N ALA A 66 7.82 2.71 41.68
CA ALA A 66 6.80 2.73 40.62
C ALA A 66 5.41 2.39 41.17
N GLU A 67 5.32 1.44 42.11
CA GLU A 67 4.08 1.03 42.79
C GLU A 67 3.54 2.11 43.74
N SER A 68 4.41 2.93 44.35
CA SER A 68 3.99 4.01 45.26
C SER A 68 3.31 5.18 44.52
N GLY A 69 3.35 5.22 43.19
CA GLY A 69 2.67 6.25 42.38
C GLY A 69 3.24 7.67 42.54
N GLU A 70 4.26 7.86 43.38
CA GLU A 70 4.88 9.16 43.67
C GLU A 70 5.82 9.66 42.56
N GLN A 71 6.10 8.83 41.55
CA GLN A 71 6.83 9.26 40.37
C GLN A 71 5.87 9.48 39.19
N GLU A 72 5.34 10.70 39.08
CA GLU A 72 4.76 11.18 37.84
C GLU A 72 5.75 10.91 36.69
N GLU A 73 5.30 10.20 35.64
CA GLU A 73 6.12 10.02 34.44
C GLU A 73 6.53 11.40 33.92
N PRO A 74 7.82 11.64 33.62
CA PRO A 74 8.25 12.95 33.15
C PRO A 74 7.46 13.36 31.91
N ALA A 75 6.90 14.58 31.91
CA ALA A 75 6.04 15.08 30.83
C ALA A 75 6.64 14.94 29.41
N TYR A 76 7.97 14.89 29.27
CA TYR A 76 8.63 14.65 27.98
C TYR A 76 8.42 13.22 27.45
N VAL A 77 8.30 12.21 28.32
CA VAL A 77 8.08 10.81 27.96
C VAL A 77 6.67 10.64 27.40
N LEU A 78 5.67 11.25 28.05
CA LEU A 78 4.28 11.27 27.55
C LEU A 78 4.19 11.94 26.19
N ARG A 79 4.78 13.14 26.02
CA ARG A 79 4.85 13.84 24.72
C ARG A 79 5.55 13.00 23.64
N LEU A 80 6.58 12.25 24.01
CA LEU A 80 7.29 11.40 23.05
C LEU A 80 6.43 10.21 22.63
N ARG A 81 5.68 9.58 23.55
CA ARG A 81 4.72 8.51 23.23
C ARG A 81 3.60 9.01 22.31
N GLU A 82 3.02 10.17 22.60
CA GLU A 82 2.03 10.81 21.72
C GLU A 82 2.60 11.06 20.33
N ARG A 83 3.84 11.56 20.26
CA ARG A 83 4.50 11.82 18.98
C ARG A 83 4.78 10.55 18.19
N ILE A 84 5.22 9.48 18.86
CA ILE A 84 5.42 8.17 18.24
C ILE A 84 4.08 7.64 17.70
N GLY A 85 3.02 7.66 18.50
CA GLY A 85 1.69 7.20 18.06
C GLY A 85 1.16 7.98 16.85
N ALA A 86 1.34 9.30 16.85
CA ALA A 86 0.97 10.14 15.72
C ALA A 86 1.81 9.85 14.45
N LEU A 87 3.11 9.57 14.61
CA LEU A 87 3.98 9.20 13.50
C LEU A 87 3.64 7.82 12.94
N GLU A 88 3.38 6.84 13.80
CA GLU A 88 2.94 5.51 13.39
C GLU A 88 1.62 5.55 12.64
N GLN A 89 0.66 6.36 13.10
CA GLN A 89 -0.61 6.55 12.41
C GLN A 89 -0.40 7.16 11.02
N ARG A 90 0.46 8.17 10.89
CA ARG A 90 0.81 8.76 9.60
C ARG A 90 1.51 7.77 8.69
N LEU A 91 2.41 6.94 9.23
CA LEU A 91 3.06 5.88 8.47
C LEU A 91 2.04 4.88 7.94
N ARG A 92 1.11 4.40 8.77
CA ARG A 92 0.03 3.50 8.32
C ARG A 92 -0.79 4.13 7.20
N GLN A 93 -1.24 5.37 7.38
CA GLN A 93 -1.99 6.12 6.37
C GLN A 93 -1.22 6.22 5.04
N ARG A 94 0.08 6.54 5.12
CA ARG A 94 0.93 6.66 3.92
C ARG A 94 1.13 5.32 3.22
N THR A 95 1.31 4.24 3.96
CA THR A 95 1.43 2.90 3.38
C THR A 95 0.14 2.49 2.67
N GLU A 96 -1.02 2.77 3.27
CA GLU A 96 -2.32 2.53 2.65
C GLU A 96 -2.52 3.37 1.37
N ASP A 97 -2.12 4.64 1.41
CA ASP A 97 -2.19 5.54 0.25
C ASP A 97 -1.30 5.05 -0.90
N VAL A 98 -0.06 4.63 -0.59
CA VAL A 98 0.86 4.06 -1.60
C VAL A 98 0.27 2.80 -2.22
N ALA A 99 -0.22 1.86 -1.41
CA ALA A 99 -0.84 0.64 -1.92
C ALA A 99 -2.07 0.92 -2.81
N ARG A 100 -2.88 1.92 -2.44
CA ARG A 100 -4.02 2.37 -3.27
C ARG A 100 -3.55 2.96 -4.61
N LEU A 101 -2.51 3.79 -4.59
CA LEU A 101 -2.00 4.43 -5.79
C LEU A 101 -1.34 3.42 -6.74
N GLU A 102 -0.63 2.43 -6.20
CA GLU A 102 -0.06 1.33 -6.97
C GLU A 102 -1.16 0.52 -7.67
N ALA A 103 -2.20 0.11 -6.94
CA ALA A 103 -3.33 -0.61 -7.54
C ALA A 103 -4.05 0.19 -8.63
N LEU A 104 -4.21 1.51 -8.43
CA LEU A 104 -4.82 2.38 -9.44
C LEU A 104 -3.91 2.53 -10.68
N ASN A 105 -2.60 2.60 -10.48
CA ASN A 105 -1.64 2.66 -11.57
C ASN A 105 -1.66 1.38 -12.40
N ASP A 106 -1.68 0.22 -11.74
CA ASP A 106 -1.80 -1.09 -12.41
C ASP A 106 -3.07 -1.15 -13.27
N GLN A 107 -4.19 -0.67 -12.75
CA GLN A 107 -5.44 -0.58 -13.50
C GLN A 107 -5.34 0.37 -14.71
N TYR A 108 -4.67 1.51 -14.58
CA TYR A 108 -4.45 2.42 -15.71
C TYR A 108 -3.55 1.81 -16.78
N VAL A 109 -2.50 1.09 -16.39
CA VAL A 109 -1.61 0.38 -17.31
C VAL A 109 -2.40 -0.67 -18.10
N GLU A 110 -3.26 -1.44 -17.43
CA GLU A 110 -4.11 -2.44 -18.09
C GLU A 110 -5.08 -1.79 -19.07
N ASN A 111 -5.80 -0.75 -18.64
CA ASN A 111 -6.73 -0.02 -19.49
C ASN A 111 -6.03 0.59 -20.72
N LEU A 112 -4.83 1.14 -20.53
CA LEU A 112 -4.05 1.71 -21.61
C LEU A 112 -3.60 0.63 -22.60
N ALA A 113 -3.17 -0.54 -22.13
CA ALA A 113 -2.80 -1.66 -22.98
C ALA A 113 -3.98 -2.11 -23.87
N VAL A 114 -5.18 -2.20 -23.30
CA VAL A 114 -6.41 -2.52 -24.05
C VAL A 114 -6.71 -1.43 -25.09
N ALA A 115 -6.59 -0.16 -24.72
CA ALA A 115 -6.85 0.96 -25.62
C ALA A 115 -5.87 0.99 -26.81
N VAL A 116 -4.58 0.76 -26.56
CA VAL A 116 -3.55 0.65 -27.62
C VAL A 116 -3.87 -0.50 -28.57
N ALA A 117 -4.19 -1.68 -28.04
CA ALA A 117 -4.54 -2.83 -28.89
C ALA A 117 -5.81 -2.59 -29.73
N ALA A 118 -6.81 -1.90 -29.17
CA ALA A 118 -8.01 -1.50 -29.89
C ALA A 118 -7.68 -0.50 -31.01
N PHE A 119 -6.79 0.45 -30.76
CA PHE A 119 -6.33 1.43 -31.75
C PHE A 119 -5.58 0.74 -32.89
N ASP A 120 -4.62 -0.13 -32.60
CA ASP A 120 -3.88 -0.91 -33.61
C ASP A 120 -4.82 -1.76 -34.48
N LYS A 121 -5.90 -2.28 -33.89
CA LYS A 121 -6.93 -3.00 -34.63
C LYS A 121 -7.72 -2.06 -35.54
N ALA A 122 -8.08 -0.88 -35.06
CA ALA A 122 -8.79 0.12 -35.84
C ALA A 122 -7.96 0.59 -37.05
N GLU A 123 -6.66 0.84 -36.86
CA GLU A 123 -5.75 1.21 -37.96
C GLU A 123 -5.68 0.13 -39.03
N ARG A 124 -5.52 -1.14 -38.63
CA ARG A 124 -5.51 -2.27 -39.58
C ARG A 124 -6.82 -2.38 -40.35
N ASN A 125 -7.95 -2.20 -39.66
CA ASN A 125 -9.27 -2.22 -40.29
C ASN A 125 -9.42 -1.07 -41.29
N TRP A 126 -8.96 0.12 -40.94
CA TRP A 126 -9.02 1.29 -41.80
C TRP A 126 -8.13 1.12 -43.05
N ALA A 127 -6.90 0.63 -42.88
CA ALA A 127 -6.02 0.32 -44.00
C ALA A 127 -6.65 -0.71 -44.96
N THR A 128 -7.29 -1.75 -44.41
CA THR A 128 -8.01 -2.75 -45.20
C THR A 128 -9.19 -2.14 -45.96
N ALA A 129 -9.94 -1.24 -45.32
CA ALA A 129 -11.06 -0.55 -45.95
C ALA A 129 -10.60 0.39 -47.07
N ALA A 130 -9.51 1.13 -46.86
CA ALA A 130 -8.90 2.00 -47.86
C ALA A 130 -8.48 1.21 -49.09
N GLN A 131 -7.80 0.07 -48.92
CA GLN A 131 -7.38 -0.78 -50.02
C GLN A 131 -8.58 -1.38 -50.79
N ARG A 132 -9.67 -1.69 -50.10
CA ARG A 132 -10.92 -2.12 -50.75
C ARG A 132 -11.57 -1.00 -51.55
N ALA A 133 -11.54 0.23 -51.05
CA ALA A 133 -12.08 1.39 -51.75
C ALA A 133 -11.32 1.62 -53.05
N GLU A 134 -9.98 1.57 -53.03
CA GLU A 134 -9.12 1.70 -54.22
C GLU A 134 -9.49 0.66 -55.29
N VAL A 135 -9.62 -0.63 -54.90
CA VAL A 135 -10.05 -1.68 -55.83
C VAL A 135 -11.45 -1.44 -56.40
N LEU A 136 -12.37 -0.90 -55.61
CA LEU A 136 -13.71 -0.57 -56.07
C LEU A 136 -13.72 0.62 -57.04
N GLU A 137 -12.88 1.62 -56.81
CA GLU A 137 -12.68 2.75 -57.71
C GLU A 137 -12.14 2.29 -59.07
N GLU A 138 -11.12 1.43 -59.08
CA GLU A 138 -10.60 0.82 -60.31
C GLU A 138 -11.68 0.02 -61.06
N ARG A 139 -12.46 -0.78 -60.33
CA ARG A 139 -13.55 -1.57 -60.93
C ARG A 139 -14.68 -0.70 -61.46
N LEU A 140 -14.97 0.42 -60.80
CA LEU A 140 -15.97 1.38 -61.25
C LEU A 140 -15.50 2.07 -62.54
N ALA A 141 -14.24 2.51 -62.60
CA ALA A 141 -13.65 3.08 -63.80
C ALA A 141 -13.71 2.10 -64.99
N ALA A 142 -13.30 0.85 -64.78
CA ALA A 142 -13.36 -0.17 -65.84
C ALA A 142 -14.79 -0.50 -66.29
N ALA A 143 -15.77 -0.44 -65.38
CA ALA A 143 -17.17 -0.61 -65.72
C ALA A 143 -17.70 0.58 -66.53
N GLN A 144 -17.28 1.80 -66.18
CA GLN A 144 -17.62 3.03 -66.90
C GLN A 144 -17.08 2.98 -68.33
N ASP A 145 -15.79 2.64 -68.51
CA ASP A 145 -15.18 2.49 -69.83
C ASP A 145 -15.96 1.48 -70.70
N ARG A 146 -16.41 0.39 -70.10
CA ARG A 146 -17.19 -0.63 -70.80
C ARG A 146 -18.60 -0.18 -71.18
N ILE A 147 -19.22 0.69 -70.37
CA ILE A 147 -20.49 1.34 -70.73
C ILE A 147 -20.25 2.29 -71.90
N ASP A 148 -19.21 3.11 -71.83
CA ASP A 148 -18.86 4.08 -72.89
C ASP A 148 -18.54 3.37 -74.23
N GLU A 149 -17.84 2.23 -74.18
CA GLU A 149 -17.62 1.37 -75.36
C GLU A 149 -18.93 0.84 -75.96
N LEU A 150 -19.88 0.41 -75.13
CA LEU A 150 -21.19 -0.07 -75.59
C LEU A 150 -22.05 1.06 -76.15
N GLU A 151 -21.96 2.27 -75.59
CA GLU A 151 -22.67 3.46 -76.06
C GLU A 151 -22.07 4.04 -77.36
N SER A 152 -20.74 3.93 -77.52
CA SER A 152 -19.98 4.42 -78.69
C SER A 152 -19.93 3.42 -79.85
N GLY A 153 -20.21 2.15 -79.60
CA GLY A 153 -20.31 1.12 -80.62
C GLY A 153 -21.39 1.47 -81.66
N PRO A 154 -21.23 1.05 -82.94
CA PRO A 154 -22.20 1.38 -83.97
C PRO A 154 -23.57 0.85 -83.53
N ARG A 155 -24.55 1.76 -83.35
CA ARG A 155 -25.95 1.40 -83.13
C ARG A 155 -26.36 0.49 -84.29
N ARG A 156 -26.26 -0.83 -84.12
CA ARG A 156 -26.82 -1.81 -85.04
C ARG A 156 -28.32 -1.84 -84.81
N LEU A 157 -28.98 -0.73 -85.09
CA LEU A 157 -30.36 -0.70 -85.51
C LEU A 157 -30.38 -1.07 -86.99
N ALA A 158 -30.05 -2.33 -87.27
CA ALA A 158 -30.29 -2.94 -88.57
C ALA A 158 -31.22 -4.12 -88.34
N GLY A 159 -32.51 -3.84 -88.51
CA GLY A 159 -33.58 -4.77 -88.86
C GLY A 159 -33.47 -6.21 -88.37
N VAL A 160 -34.04 -6.50 -87.20
CA VAL A 160 -34.66 -7.80 -86.96
C VAL A 160 -36.14 -7.55 -86.72
N SER A 161 -36.88 -7.47 -87.83
CA SER A 161 -38.31 -7.70 -87.83
C SER A 161 -38.51 -9.20 -87.56
N ALA A 162 -38.62 -9.57 -86.28
CA ALA A 162 -39.10 -10.88 -85.89
C ALA A 162 -40.64 -10.81 -85.78
N PRO A 163 -41.41 -11.61 -86.54
CA PRO A 163 -42.84 -11.63 -86.36
C PRO A 163 -43.19 -12.20 -84.98
N LEU A 164 -43.91 -11.40 -84.20
CA LEU A 164 -44.61 -11.85 -82.99
C LEU A 164 -45.58 -12.98 -83.38
N ARG A 165 -45.19 -14.22 -83.14
CA ARG A 165 -46.09 -15.36 -83.20
C ARG A 165 -46.91 -15.35 -81.90
N VAL A 166 -48.08 -14.73 -81.97
CA VAL A 166 -49.11 -14.81 -80.93
C VAL A 166 -49.63 -16.26 -80.92
N ALA A 167 -48.99 -17.12 -80.13
CA ALA A 167 -49.56 -18.40 -79.76
C ALA A 167 -50.46 -18.17 -78.55
N GLY A 168 -51.77 -18.09 -78.82
CA GLY A 168 -52.80 -17.97 -77.79
C GLY A 168 -52.68 -19.10 -76.77
N ARG A 169 -52.80 -18.74 -75.50
CA ARG A 169 -53.07 -19.67 -74.42
C ARG A 169 -54.48 -19.33 -73.91
N PRO A 170 -55.44 -20.26 -73.95
CA PRO A 170 -56.81 -19.96 -73.53
C PRO A 170 -56.83 -19.72 -72.03
N VAL A 171 -57.49 -18.63 -71.65
CA VAL A 171 -57.94 -18.38 -70.28
C VAL A 171 -59.02 -19.41 -70.00
N ILE A 172 -58.78 -20.30 -69.05
CA ILE A 172 -59.85 -21.09 -68.43
C ILE A 172 -60.26 -20.30 -67.19
N VAL A 173 -61.47 -19.75 -67.24
CA VAL A 173 -62.20 -19.24 -66.07
C VAL A 173 -63.16 -20.35 -65.67
N ASP A 174 -62.90 -20.98 -64.54
CA ASP A 174 -63.81 -21.34 -63.43
C ASP A 174 -63.11 -22.29 -62.46
#